data_AF-A0A327PK44-F1
#
_entry.id   AF-A0A327PK44-F1
#
_cell.length_a   1.000
_cell.length_b   1.000
_cell.length_c   1.000
_cell.angle_alpha   90.00
_cell.angle_beta   90.00
_cell.angle_gamma   90.00
#
_symmetry.space_group_name_H-M   'P 1'
#
loop_
_entity.id
_entity.type
_entity.pdbx_description
1 polymer ?
#
loop_
_entity_poly.entity_id
_entity_poly.type
_entity_poly.pdbx_seq_one_letter_code
_entity_poly.pdbx_strand_id
1 'polypeptide(L)'
;MKKLILLFALLVGVNYFSPAEALAQTVISSGIDSKTQEKIEKAKIKIEKYQNDHEKAVAKRQDLREKFEKKNSAGKLSPNDIEKITKKIEKQAKSIEKLEKKMAKLEKFIDENS
;
A
#
# COMPACT_ATOMS: atom_id res chain seq x y z
N MET A 1 -18.02 18.54 -70.63
CA MET A 1 -17.64 18.33 -69.21
C MET A 1 -18.85 17.93 -68.36
N LYS A 2 -19.40 16.72 -68.56
CA LYS A 2 -20.51 16.18 -67.73
C LYS A 2 -20.30 14.71 -67.31
N LYS A 3 -19.20 14.07 -67.75
CA LYS A 3 -18.89 12.66 -67.46
C LYS A 3 -17.83 12.46 -66.37
N LEU A 4 -17.30 13.56 -65.80
CA LEU A 4 -16.27 13.53 -64.75
C LEU A 4 -16.85 13.63 -63.32
N ILE A 5 -18.13 13.95 -63.15
CA ILE A 5 -18.78 14.04 -61.84
C ILE A 5 -19.24 12.66 -61.33
N LEU A 6 -19.45 11.70 -62.24
CA LEU A 6 -19.87 10.33 -61.88
C LEU A 6 -18.74 9.46 -61.32
N LEU A 7 -17.47 9.84 -61.51
CA LEU A 7 -16.33 9.09 -60.96
C LEU A 7 -16.09 9.40 -59.47
N PHE A 8 -16.49 10.59 -59.00
CA PHE A 8 -16.34 10.98 -57.59
C PHE A 8 -17.44 10.41 -56.69
N ALA A 9 -18.61 10.10 -57.24
CA ALA A 9 -19.71 9.49 -56.49
C ALA A 9 -19.48 8.01 -56.15
N LEU A 10 -18.61 7.31 -56.90
CA LEU A 10 -18.34 5.88 -56.70
C LEU A 10 -17.21 5.63 -55.68
N LEU A 11 -16.30 6.59 -55.48
CA LEU A 11 -15.21 6.53 -54.50
C LEU A 11 -15.64 6.85 -53.06
N VAL A 12 -16.77 7.54 -52.87
CA VAL A 12 -17.33 7.83 -51.53
C VAL A 12 -18.16 6.64 -51.01
N GLY A 13 -18.72 5.81 -51.90
CA GLY A 13 -19.59 4.69 -51.53
C GLY A 13 -18.88 3.45 -50.97
N VAL A 14 -17.57 3.30 -51.17
CA VAL A 14 -16.83 2.11 -50.68
C VAL A 14 -16.36 2.28 -49.22
N ASN A 15 -16.42 3.49 -48.66
CA ASN A 15 -16.04 3.73 -47.27
C ASN A 15 -17.15 3.47 -46.24
N TYR A 16 -18.37 3.12 -46.68
CA TYR A 16 -19.51 2.88 -45.78
C TYR A 16 -19.94 1.41 -45.67
N PHE A 17 -19.19 0.49 -46.30
CA PHE A 17 -19.46 -0.94 -46.20
C PHE A 17 -18.22 -1.72 -45.75
N SER A 18 -17.67 -1.30 -44.61
CA SER A 18 -16.83 -2.20 -43.82
C SER A 18 -17.77 -2.96 -42.89
N PRO A 19 -17.72 -4.30 -42.83
CA PRO A 19 -18.49 -5.04 -41.86
C PRO A 19 -18.06 -4.52 -40.48
N ALA A 20 -19.04 -4.08 -39.69
CA ALA A 20 -18.87 -4.01 -38.25
C ALA A 20 -18.74 -5.45 -37.75
N GLU A 21 -17.59 -6.07 -38.03
CA GLU A 21 -16.99 -6.98 -37.08
C GLU A 21 -16.82 -6.12 -35.85
N ALA A 22 -17.79 -6.22 -34.95
CA ALA A 22 -17.63 -5.80 -33.59
C ALA A 22 -16.38 -6.54 -33.12
N LEU A 23 -15.24 -5.85 -33.22
CA LEU A 23 -14.03 -6.19 -32.49
C LEU A 23 -14.49 -6.11 -31.05
N ALA A 24 -14.98 -7.25 -30.54
CA ALA A 24 -14.96 -7.56 -29.15
C ALA A 24 -13.52 -7.31 -28.76
N GLN A 25 -13.27 -6.11 -28.24
CA GLN A 25 -12.01 -5.75 -27.63
C GLN A 25 -11.91 -6.71 -26.47
N THR A 26 -11.27 -7.85 -26.71
CA THR A 26 -10.71 -8.66 -25.66
C THR A 26 -9.71 -7.73 -25.03
N VAL A 27 -10.15 -7.02 -23.99
CA VAL A 27 -9.26 -6.35 -23.06
C VAL A 27 -8.47 -7.50 -22.47
N ILE A 28 -7.35 -7.82 -23.13
CA ILE A 28 -6.30 -8.62 -22.55
C ILE A 28 -5.78 -7.71 -21.44
N SER A 29 -6.42 -7.81 -20.28
CA SER A 29 -6.01 -7.25 -19.01
C SER A 29 -4.79 -8.06 -18.54
N SER A 30 -3.71 -8.06 -19.32
CA SER A 30 -2.42 -8.62 -18.92
C SER A 30 -1.56 -7.60 -18.20
N GLY A 31 -2.11 -6.42 -17.89
CA GLY A 31 -1.49 -5.40 -17.06
C GLY A 31 -2.31 -5.19 -15.79
N ILE A 32 -1.64 -5.07 -14.65
CA ILE A 32 -2.24 -4.64 -13.38
C ILE A 32 -3.08 -3.39 -13.64
N ASP A 33 -4.35 -3.39 -13.24
CA ASP A 33 -5.24 -2.27 -13.50
C ASP A 33 -4.73 -1.00 -12.79
N SER A 34 -5.00 0.17 -13.35
CA SER A 34 -4.48 1.44 -12.83
C SER A 34 -4.90 1.73 -11.39
N LYS A 35 -6.06 1.23 -10.94
CA LYS A 35 -6.50 1.38 -9.53
C LYS A 35 -5.71 0.47 -8.61
N THR A 36 -5.30 -0.71 -9.07
CA THR A 36 -4.43 -1.61 -8.30
C THR A 36 -3.01 -1.05 -8.22
N GLN A 37 -2.47 -0.47 -9.29
CA GLN A 37 -1.21 0.27 -9.24
C GLN A 37 -1.26 1.43 -8.23
N GLU A 38 -2.35 2.22 -8.23
CA GLU A 38 -2.53 3.31 -7.26
C GLU A 38 -2.60 2.80 -5.81
N LYS A 39 -3.26 1.65 -5.58
CA LYS A 39 -3.32 1.01 -4.25
C LYS A 39 -1.95 0.50 -3.80
N ILE A 40 -1.15 -0.05 -4.71
CA ILE A 40 0.22 -0.52 -4.44
C ILE A 40 1.08 0.67 -4.02
N GLU A 41 1.02 1.78 -4.75
CA GLU A 41 1.79 2.97 -4.40
C GLU A 41 1.39 3.55 -3.04
N LYS A 42 0.08 3.62 -2.77
CA LYS A 42 -0.44 4.00 -1.45
C LYS A 42 -0.01 3.03 -0.34
N ALA A 43 0.11 1.74 -0.66
CA ALA A 43 0.59 0.73 0.29
C ALA A 43 2.07 0.92 0.62
N LYS A 44 2.91 1.21 -0.38
CA LYS A 44 4.35 1.52 -0.19
C LYS A 44 4.55 2.73 0.71
N ILE A 45 3.84 3.83 0.45
CA ILE A 45 3.89 5.04 1.29
C ILE A 45 3.45 4.73 2.75
N LYS A 46 2.43 3.88 2.91
CA LYS A 46 1.98 3.45 4.25
C LYS A 46 3.01 2.58 4.96
N ILE A 47 3.71 1.69 4.25
CA ILE A 47 4.78 0.88 4.81
C ILE A 47 5.89 1.78 5.35
N GLU A 48 6.38 2.73 4.56
CA GLU A 48 7.42 3.67 4.99
C GLU A 48 7.00 4.44 6.26
N LYS A 49 5.75 4.92 6.30
CA LYS A 49 5.20 5.56 7.50
C LYS A 49 5.17 4.62 8.70
N TYR A 50 4.74 3.37 8.52
CA TYR A 50 4.69 2.39 9.59
C TYR A 50 6.07 1.94 10.06
N GLN A 51 7.08 1.91 9.18
CA GLN A 51 8.47 1.66 9.54
C GLN A 51 9.00 2.77 10.45
N ASN A 52 8.79 4.04 10.08
CA ASN A 52 9.18 5.18 10.92
C ASN A 52 8.45 5.17 12.28
N ASP A 53 7.14 4.87 12.29
CA ASP A 53 6.38 4.72 13.54
C ASP A 53 6.88 3.54 14.39
N HIS A 54 7.30 2.45 13.75
CA HIS A 54 7.88 1.27 14.40
C HIS A 54 9.21 1.60 15.05
N GLU A 55 10.15 2.22 14.33
CA GLU A 55 11.44 2.66 14.85
C GLU A 55 11.28 3.56 16.09
N LYS A 56 10.37 4.55 16.01
CA LYS A 56 10.05 5.43 17.14
C LYS A 56 9.48 4.66 18.33
N ALA A 57 8.62 3.67 18.09
CA ALA A 57 8.03 2.86 19.15
C ALA A 57 9.07 1.95 19.82
N VAL A 58 9.97 1.35 19.03
CA VAL A 58 11.10 0.55 19.50
C VAL A 58 12.04 1.41 20.36
N ALA A 59 12.44 2.58 19.87
CA ALA A 59 13.30 3.51 20.60
C ALA A 59 12.68 3.93 21.94
N LYS A 60 11.39 4.28 21.95
CA LYS A 60 10.65 4.61 23.19
C LYS A 60 10.60 3.43 24.17
N ARG A 61 10.38 2.22 23.68
CA ARG A 61 10.35 1.01 24.50
C ARG A 61 11.73 0.73 25.12
N GLN A 62 12.80 0.93 24.35
CA GLN A 62 14.16 0.77 24.83
C GLN A 62 14.50 1.81 25.91
N ASP A 63 14.26 3.10 25.67
CA ASP A 63 14.46 4.15 26.66
C ASP A 63 13.68 3.91 27.97
N LEU A 64 12.43 3.43 27.85
CA LEU A 64 11.63 3.04 29.02
C LEU A 64 12.25 1.87 29.79
N ARG A 65 12.81 0.87 29.09
CA ARG A 65 13.49 -0.27 29.71
C ARG A 65 14.77 0.17 30.42
N GLU A 66 15.61 0.96 29.76
CA GLU A 66 16.86 1.46 30.34
C GLU A 66 16.60 2.28 31.61
N LYS A 67 15.61 3.19 31.56
CA LYS A 67 15.19 3.98 32.73
C LYS A 67 14.62 3.11 33.85
N PHE A 68 13.86 2.08 33.49
CA PHE A 68 13.31 1.13 34.44
C PHE A 68 14.44 0.36 35.14
N GLU A 69 15.33 -0.27 34.39
CA GLU A 69 16.45 -1.06 34.91
C GLU A 69 17.40 -0.22 35.77
N LYS A 70 17.70 1.01 35.37
CA LYS A 70 18.50 1.95 36.16
C LYS A 70 17.86 2.31 37.50
N LYS A 71 16.53 2.52 37.53
CA LYS A 71 15.82 2.84 38.78
C LYS A 71 15.60 1.61 39.65
N ASN A 72 15.35 0.46 39.03
CA ASN A 72 15.13 -0.81 39.72
C ASN A 72 16.41 -1.29 40.40
N SER A 73 17.55 -1.26 39.70
CA SER A 73 18.86 -1.61 40.26
C SER A 73 19.30 -0.67 41.38
N ALA A 74 18.89 0.59 41.34
CA ALA A 74 19.13 1.55 42.42
C ALA A 74 18.18 1.39 43.63
N GLY A 75 17.25 0.43 43.61
CA GLY A 75 16.25 0.25 44.67
C GLY A 75 15.25 1.41 44.80
N LYS A 76 15.11 2.24 43.76
CA LYS A 76 14.30 3.47 43.78
C LYS A 76 12.86 3.28 43.31
N LEU A 77 12.43 2.03 43.06
CA LEU A 77 11.09 1.73 42.59
C LEU A 77 10.31 0.97 43.67
N SER A 78 9.09 1.42 43.93
CA SER A 78 8.13 0.64 44.72
C SER A 78 7.54 -0.49 43.86
N PRO A 79 6.99 -1.56 44.47
CA PRO A 79 6.30 -2.61 43.73
C PRO A 79 5.20 -2.08 42.79
N ASN A 80 4.47 -1.05 43.22
CA ASN A 80 3.44 -0.40 42.41
C ASN A 80 4.03 0.32 41.19
N ASP A 81 5.21 0.94 41.33
CA ASP A 81 5.89 1.60 40.21
C ASP A 81 6.41 0.58 39.21
N ILE A 82 6.95 -0.54 39.71
CA ILE A 82 7.39 -1.67 38.88
C ILE A 82 6.23 -2.17 38.03
N GLU A 83 5.07 -2.41 38.63
CA GLU A 83 3.88 -2.88 37.91
C GLU A 83 3.42 -1.86 36.84
N LYS A 84 3.34 -0.57 37.20
CA LYS A 84 2.95 0.50 36.28
C LYS A 84 3.89 0.60 35.07
N ILE A 85 5.21 0.56 35.32
CA ILE A 85 6.20 0.66 34.24
C ILE A 85 6.18 -0.60 33.37
N THR A 86 6.06 -1.78 33.98
CA THR A 86 5.92 -3.06 33.26
C THR A 86 4.72 -3.03 32.32
N LYS A 87 3.55 -2.59 32.81
CA LYS A 87 2.34 -2.39 31.98
C LYS A 87 2.56 -1.41 30.83
N LYS A 88 3.32 -0.32 31.04
CA LYS A 88 3.67 0.62 29.96
C LYS A 88 4.56 -0.02 28.90
N ILE A 89 5.58 -0.79 29.31
CA ILE A 89 6.46 -1.52 28.40
C ILE A 89 5.67 -2.55 27.59
N GLU A 90 4.75 -3.28 28.22
CA GLU A 90 3.89 -4.25 27.56
C GLU A 90 2.94 -3.59 26.54
N LYS A 91 2.36 -2.44 26.88
CA LYS A 91 1.53 -1.66 25.94
C LYS A 91 2.34 -1.22 24.71
N GLN A 92 3.59 -0.80 24.90
CA GLN A 92 4.47 -0.45 23.78
C GLN A 92 4.79 -1.68 22.92
N ALA A 93 5.07 -2.83 23.53
CA ALA A 93 5.30 -4.08 22.80
C ALA A 93 4.09 -4.46 21.93
N LYS A 94 2.87 -4.39 22.47
CA LYS A 94 1.63 -4.62 21.70
C LYS A 94 1.42 -3.61 20.57
N SER A 95 1.88 -2.37 20.75
CA SER A 95 1.82 -1.36 19.68
C SER A 95 2.77 -1.71 18.52
N ILE A 96 3.99 -2.13 18.84
CA ILE A 96 5.00 -2.58 17.88
C ILE A 96 4.46 -3.78 17.09
N GLU A 97 3.95 -4.80 17.76
CA GLU A 97 3.38 -6.00 17.12
C GLU A 97 2.22 -5.65 16.16
N LYS A 98 1.38 -4.68 16.53
CA LYS A 98 0.29 -4.20 15.66
C LYS A 98 0.82 -3.49 14.41
N LEU A 99 1.91 -2.74 14.51
CA LEU A 99 2.55 -2.10 13.36
C LEU A 99 3.16 -3.16 12.43
N GLU A 100 3.88 -4.14 12.98
CA GLU A 100 4.45 -5.27 12.23
C GLU A 100 3.37 -6.04 11.46
N LYS A 101 2.25 -6.36 12.13
CA LYS A 101 1.09 -7.01 11.47
C LYS A 101 0.48 -6.17 10.37
N LYS A 102 0.48 -4.84 10.49
CA LYS A 102 -0.04 -3.94 9.44
C LYS A 102 0.92 -3.88 8.25
N MET A 103 2.22 -3.81 8.50
CA MET A 103 3.25 -3.85 7.46
C MET A 103 3.18 -5.16 6.69
N ALA A 104 3.19 -6.31 7.39
CA ALA A 104 3.10 -7.63 6.75
C ALA A 104 1.85 -7.82 5.87
N LYS A 105 0.70 -7.24 6.26
CA LYS A 105 -0.51 -7.26 5.44
C LYS A 105 -0.37 -6.42 4.16
N LEU A 106 0.30 -5.27 4.25
CA LEU A 106 0.54 -4.42 3.09
C LEU A 106 1.60 -5.01 2.17
N GLU A 107 2.66 -5.61 2.72
CA GLU A 107 3.70 -6.33 1.97
C GLU A 107 3.08 -7.48 1.20
N LYS A 108 2.26 -8.32 1.86
CA LYS A 108 1.52 -9.41 1.18
C LYS A 108 0.60 -8.89 0.09
N PHE A 109 -0.10 -7.77 0.32
CA PHE A 109 -0.93 -7.15 -0.71
C PHE A 109 -0.10 -6.67 -1.91
N ILE A 110 1.08 -6.08 -1.67
CA ILE A 110 1.98 -5.66 -2.73
C ILE A 110 2.47 -6.90 -3.48
N ASP A 111 2.98 -7.92 -2.82
CA ASP A 111 3.51 -9.14 -3.44
C ASP A 111 2.46 -9.89 -4.29
N GLU A 112 1.20 -9.92 -3.84
CA GLU A 112 0.11 -10.57 -4.58
C GLU A 112 -0.37 -9.78 -5.81
N ASN A 113 -0.02 -8.49 -5.89
CA ASN A 113 -0.56 -7.58 -6.92
C ASN A 113 0.55 -6.87 -7.74
N SER A 114 1.83 -7.18 -7.52
CA SER A 114 2.98 -6.57 -8.20
C SER A 114 3.51 -7.39 -9.36
#